data_AF-A0A382C3D3-F1
#
_entry.id   AF-A0A382C3D3-F1
#
_cell.length_a   1.000
_cell.length_b   1.000
_cell.length_c   1.000
_cell.angle_alpha   90.00
_cell.angle_beta   90.00
_cell.angle_gamma   90.00
#
_symmetry.space_group_name_H-M   'P 1'
#
loop_
_entity.id
_entity.type
_entity.pdbx_description
1 polymer ?
#
loop_
_entity_poly.entity_id
_entity_poly.type
_entity_poly.pdbx_seq_one_letter_code
_entity_poly.pdbx_strand_id
1 'polypeptide(L)'
;VKQVCIQGLGFVGVAMAIALANVKTSKGNPKYFVTGVDLPTEQGLKRIDAVNSGTLPFNTADQKMVTAFLAAKKVGNLVATT
;
A
#
# COMPACT_ATOMS: atom_id res chain seq x y z
N VAL A 1 15.80 6.68 0.77
CA VAL A 1 14.42 6.42 0.30
C VAL A 1 13.56 7.59 0.78
N LYS A 2 12.69 8.16 -0.05
CA LYS A 2 11.81 9.26 0.37
C LYS A 2 10.54 8.69 1.03
N GLN A 3 10.08 9.30 2.11
CA GLN A 3 8.84 8.91 2.80
C GLN A 3 7.64 9.56 2.11
N VAL A 4 6.56 8.81 1.90
CA VAL A 4 5.28 9.33 1.41
C VAL A 4 4.15 8.78 2.25
N CYS A 5 3.28 9.66 2.74
CA CYS A 5 2.07 9.28 3.46
C CYS A 5 0.86 9.39 2.53
N ILE A 6 -0.02 8.39 2.57
CA ILE A 6 -1.30 8.39 1.85
C ILE A 6 -2.43 8.34 2.87
N GLN A 7 -3.23 9.39 2.93
CA GLN A 7 -4.35 9.49 3.86
C GLN A 7 -5.65 8.97 3.22
N GLY A 8 -6.27 7.99 3.88
CA GLY A 8 -7.41 7.21 3.42
C GLY A 8 -6.97 5.93 2.70
N LEU A 9 -7.38 4.76 3.19
CA LEU A 9 -7.08 3.44 2.59
C LEU A 9 -8.32 2.79 1.95
N GLY A 10 -9.19 3.63 1.39
CA GLY A 10 -10.18 3.18 0.40
C GLY A 10 -9.51 2.73 -0.90
N PHE A 11 -10.34 2.39 -1.90
CA PHE A 11 -9.86 1.86 -3.19
C PHE A 11 -8.76 2.72 -3.83
N VAL A 12 -9.01 4.02 -3.96
CA VAL A 12 -8.07 4.96 -4.60
C VAL A 12 -6.79 5.13 -3.78
N GLY A 13 -6.90 5.27 -2.46
CA GLY A 13 -5.73 5.45 -1.60
C GLY A 13 -4.80 4.25 -1.61
N VAL A 14 -5.35 3.04 -1.57
CA VAL A 14 -4.57 1.81 -1.69
C VAL A 14 -3.95 1.69 -3.09
N ALA A 15 -4.67 2.03 -4.15
CA ALA A 15 -4.11 2.06 -5.51
C ALA A 15 -2.90 3.00 -5.60
N MET A 16 -3.02 4.21 -5.04
CA MET A 16 -1.93 5.19 -5.00
C MET A 16 -0.75 4.69 -4.17
N ALA A 17 -1.01 4.07 -3.01
CA ALA A 17 0.02 3.53 -2.16
C ALA A 17 0.82 2.41 -2.86
N ILE A 18 0.11 1.49 -3.55
CA ILE A 18 0.71 0.43 -4.37
C ILE A 18 1.55 1.01 -5.50
N ALA A 19 1.02 1.98 -6.23
CA ALA A 19 1.71 2.59 -7.37
C ALA A 19 3.05 3.21 -6.92
N LEU A 20 3.03 3.99 -5.84
CA LEU A 20 4.24 4.63 -5.30
C LEU A 20 5.23 3.61 -4.73
N ALA A 21 4.76 2.58 -4.04
CA ALA A 21 5.63 1.54 -3.49
C ALA A 21 6.37 0.75 -4.59
N ASN A 22 5.81 0.67 -5.81
CA ASN A 22 6.44 0.02 -6.95
C ASN A 22 7.39 0.93 -7.76
N VAL A 23 7.46 2.24 -7.47
CA VAL A 23 8.38 3.15 -8.18
C VAL A 23 9.83 2.82 -7.81
N LYS A 24 10.66 2.59 -8.83
CA LYS A 24 12.09 2.29 -8.67
C LYS A 24 12.95 3.47 -9.11
N THR A 25 14.13 3.57 -8.51
CA THR A 25 15.22 4.43 -8.99
C THR A 25 15.88 3.80 -10.22
N SER A 26 16.75 4.54 -10.90
CA SER A 26 17.56 4.00 -12.01
C SER A 26 18.42 2.79 -11.62
N LYS A 27 18.74 2.65 -10.33
CA LYS A 27 19.48 1.50 -9.77
C LYS A 27 18.58 0.33 -9.36
N GLY A 28 17.29 0.38 -9.66
CA GLY A 28 16.32 -0.69 -9.32
C GLY A 28 15.81 -0.68 -7.87
N ASN A 29 16.40 0.15 -6.99
CA ASN A 29 15.98 0.28 -5.59
C ASN A 29 14.63 1.00 -5.47
N PRO A 30 13.80 0.71 -4.45
CA PRO A 30 12.57 1.45 -4.19
C PRO A 30 12.83 2.94 -4.00
N LYS A 31 12.07 3.78 -4.71
CA LYS A 31 12.21 5.24 -4.63
C LYS A 31 11.53 5.79 -3.36
N TYR A 32 10.41 5.18 -3.00
CA TYR A 32 9.57 5.59 -1.87
C TYR A 32 9.39 4.49 -0.84
N PHE A 33 9.27 4.90 0.41
CA PHE A 33 8.69 4.11 1.49
C PHE A 33 7.32 4.73 1.76
N VAL A 34 6.28 3.90 1.70
CA VAL A 34 4.90 4.37 1.69
C VAL A 34 4.22 3.94 2.97
N THR A 35 3.67 4.93 3.67
CA THR A 35 2.84 4.71 4.87
C THR A 35 1.40 5.10 4.54
N GLY A 36 0.52 4.11 4.50
CA GLY A 36 -0.92 4.32 4.49
C GLY A 36 -1.42 4.78 5.85
N VAL A 37 -2.33 5.75 5.87
CA VAL A 37 -2.97 6.26 7.10
C VAL A 37 -4.47 6.18 6.92
N ASP A 38 -5.19 5.55 7.84
CA ASP A 38 -6.66 5.55 7.86
C ASP A 38 -7.18 5.76 9.30
N LEU A 39 -8.43 6.18 9.46
CA LEU A 39 -8.97 6.49 10.79
C LEU A 39 -9.09 5.22 11.65
N PRO A 40 -8.95 5.31 12.99
CA PRO A 40 -9.15 4.20 13.93
C PRO A 40 -10.63 3.80 14.10
N THR A 41 -11.37 3.77 13.01
CA THR A 41 -12.72 3.20 12.93
C THR A 41 -12.63 1.70 12.68
N GLU A 42 -13.69 0.94 12.94
CA GLU A 42 -13.70 -0.50 12.65
C GLU A 42 -13.31 -0.81 11.19
N GLN A 43 -13.82 -0.02 10.24
CA GLN A 43 -13.47 -0.17 8.82
C GLN A 43 -12.02 0.21 8.53
N GLY A 44 -11.52 1.33 9.09
CA GLY A 44 -10.15 1.76 8.89
C GLY A 44 -9.14 0.77 9.46
N LEU A 45 -9.39 0.25 10.67
CA LEU A 45 -8.56 -0.79 11.29
C LEU A 45 -8.54 -2.07 10.45
N LYS A 46 -9.69 -2.55 9.96
CA LYS A 46 -9.74 -3.70 9.03
C LYS A 46 -8.88 -3.48 7.77
N ARG A 47 -8.87 -2.25 7.23
CA ARG A 47 -8.06 -1.91 6.05
C ARG A 47 -6.57 -1.89 6.37
N ILE A 48 -6.21 -1.30 7.51
CA ILE A 48 -4.83 -1.23 8.01
C ILE A 48 -4.29 -2.66 8.23
N ASP A 49 -5.06 -3.51 8.92
CA ASP A 49 -4.69 -4.89 9.21
C ASP A 49 -4.55 -5.72 7.94
N ALA A 50 -5.45 -5.54 6.97
CA ALA A 50 -5.35 -6.18 5.66
C ALA A 50 -4.02 -5.81 4.96
N VAL A 51 -3.72 -4.51 4.84
CA VAL A 51 -2.49 -4.03 4.19
C VAL A 51 -1.24 -4.56 4.90
N ASN A 52 -1.23 -4.52 6.24
CA ASN A 52 -0.09 -4.98 7.04
C ASN A 52 0.12 -6.50 6.96
N SER A 53 -0.98 -7.27 6.99
CA SER A 53 -0.97 -8.73 6.83
C SER A 53 -0.71 -9.21 5.40
N GLY A 54 -0.63 -8.28 4.43
CA GLY A 54 -0.31 -8.61 3.04
C GLY A 54 -1.52 -9.09 2.24
N THR A 55 -2.72 -8.66 2.63
CA THR A 55 -3.97 -8.85 1.87
C THR A 55 -4.51 -7.50 1.38
N LEU A 56 -5.22 -7.50 0.26
CA LEU A 56 -5.89 -6.27 -0.19
C LEU A 56 -7.12 -6.01 0.68
N PRO A 57 -7.38 -4.76 1.08
CA PRO A 57 -8.48 -4.43 1.98
C PRO A 57 -9.87 -4.42 1.32
N PHE A 58 -9.95 -4.82 0.04
CA PHE A 58 -11.17 -4.92 -0.74
C PHE A 58 -11.01 -5.96 -1.85
N ASN A 59 -12.12 -6.52 -2.32
CA ASN A 59 -12.14 -7.41 -3.46
C ASN A 59 -11.90 -6.61 -4.75
N THR A 60 -11.08 -7.15 -5.63
CA THR A 60 -10.84 -6.58 -6.96
C THR A 60 -10.65 -7.71 -7.97
N ALA A 61 -11.16 -7.51 -9.19
CA ALA A 61 -10.87 -8.37 -10.33
C ALA A 61 -9.61 -7.91 -11.08
N ASP A 62 -9.02 -6.78 -10.69
CA ASP A 62 -7.82 -6.25 -11.32
C ASP A 62 -6.57 -7.02 -10.87
N GLN A 63 -6.19 -8.01 -11.68
CA GLN A 63 -5.02 -8.84 -11.44
C GLN A 63 -3.70 -8.05 -11.44
N LYS A 64 -3.64 -6.90 -12.13
CA LYS A 64 -2.45 -6.03 -12.11
C LYS A 64 -2.29 -5.38 -10.75
N MET A 65 -3.39 -4.91 -10.16
CA MET A 65 -3.38 -4.37 -8.79
C MET A 65 -2.94 -5.44 -7.79
N VAL A 66 -3.48 -6.65 -7.87
CA VAL A 66 -3.09 -7.77 -6.99
C VAL A 66 -1.59 -8.06 -7.11
N THR A 67 -1.09 -8.19 -8.35
CA THR A 67 0.33 -8.48 -8.61
C THR A 67 1.24 -7.36 -8.11
N ALA A 68 0.89 -6.10 -8.36
CA ALA A 68 1.65 -4.94 -7.92
C ALA A 68 1.66 -4.80 -6.38
N PHE A 69 0.55 -5.11 -5.72
CA PHE A 69 0.48 -5.13 -4.26
C PHE A 69 1.41 -6.20 -3.67
N LEU A 70 1.34 -7.44 -4.19
CA LEU A 70 2.23 -8.51 -3.73
C LEU A 70 3.71 -8.19 -3.98
N ALA A 71 4.04 -7.54 -5.10
CA ALA A 71 5.38 -7.05 -5.37
C ALA A 71 5.85 -6.02 -4.34
N ALA A 72 5.00 -5.04 -3.99
CA ALA A 72 5.29 -4.06 -2.94
C ALA A 72 5.46 -4.72 -1.56
N LYS A 73 4.60 -5.69 -1.21
CA LYS A 73 4.71 -6.44 0.06
C LYS A 73 6.00 -7.25 0.13
N LYS A 74 6.42 -7.88 -0.97
CA LYS A 74 7.71 -8.61 -1.05
C LYS A 74 8.91 -7.67 -0.85
N VAL A 75 8.83 -6.43 -1.34
CA VAL A 75 9.86 -5.41 -1.12
C VAL A 75 9.86 -4.89 0.33
N GLY A 76 8.69 -4.89 0.99
CA GLY A 76 8.56 -4.47 2.39
C GLY A 76 8.54 -2.96 2.60
N ASN A 77 8.23 -2.17 1.56
CA ASN A 77 8.21 -0.70 1.60
C ASN A 77 6.81 -0.09 1.60
N LEU A 78 5.78 -0.89 1.92
CA LEU A 78 4.38 -0.47 2.08
C LEU A 78 3.82 -0.99 3.41
N VAL A 79 3.47 -0.07 4.30
CA VAL A 79 2.87 -0.32 5.61
C VAL A 79 1.65 0.58 5.82
N ALA A 80 0.84 0.29 6.83
CA ALA A 80 -0.32 1.10 7.20
C ALA A 80 -0.40 1.34 8.72
N THR A 81 -0.93 2.49 9.12
CA THR A 81 -1.15 2.91 10.52
C THR A 81 -2.39 3.80 10.63
N THR A 82 -2.76 4.15 11.85
CA THR A 82 -3.68 5.26 12.16
C THR A 82 -2.97 6.59 12.21
#